data_AF-A0AAV4LPC4-F1
#
_entry.id   AF-A0AAV4LPC4-F1
#
_cell.length_a   1.000
_cell.length_b   1.000
_cell.length_c   1.000
_cell.angle_alpha   90.00
_cell.angle_beta   90.00
_cell.angle_gamma   90.00
#
_symmetry.space_group_name_H-M   'P 1'
#
loop_
_entity.id
_entity.type
_entity.pdbx_description
1 polymer ?
#
loop_
_entity_poly.entity_id
_entity_poly.type
_entity_poly.pdbx_seq_one_letter_code
_entity_poly.pdbx_strand_id
1 'polypeptide(L)'
;MKVLREHGIPAPMNLLARSPAEAEAMTREILETTKCKEVVVAEKLTLAKERYISFMLDRASSSVMAIATKHGGGNVACIVNGAGLAMATLDLLTHHGGTPANFLDVGGNATGAMLNQALDIVASDANAKVLLVNIVGGIVQCDKFATSFVEAAKASKMKMPVVMRLQGTKAEVAKKILHEAQIPHIFCQEFDMAARSAVEIANAA
;
A
#
# COMPACT_ATOMS: atom_id res chain seq x y z
N MET A 1 -7.07 12.75 -22.45
CA MET A 1 -8.03 11.72 -21.98
C MET A 1 -9.09 11.54 -23.06
N LYS A 2 -9.30 10.33 -23.57
CA LYS A 2 -10.43 9.97 -24.45
C LYS A 2 -11.30 8.96 -23.70
N VAL A 3 -12.62 9.02 -23.90
CA VAL A 3 -13.62 8.15 -23.25
C VAL A 3 -14.38 7.39 -24.35
N LEU A 4 -14.54 6.08 -24.20
CA LEU A 4 -15.18 5.17 -25.18
C LEU A 4 -16.25 4.32 -24.48
N ARG A 5 -17.36 3.99 -25.18
CA ARG A 5 -18.60 3.41 -24.63
C ARG A 5 -19.11 2.22 -25.47
N GLU A 6 -19.84 1.22 -24.96
CA GLU A 6 -20.20 0.90 -23.56
C GLU A 6 -20.55 -0.60 -23.38
N HIS A 7 -20.51 -1.14 -22.16
CA HIS A 7 -21.58 -1.85 -21.38
C HIS A 7 -20.94 -2.71 -20.24
N GLY A 8 -21.51 -2.71 -19.02
CA GLY A 8 -20.75 -3.04 -17.79
C GLY A 8 -20.43 -4.51 -17.49
N ILE A 9 -19.14 -4.87 -17.50
CA ILE A 9 -18.51 -6.13 -17.04
C ILE A 9 -17.11 -5.78 -16.43
N PRO A 10 -16.51 -6.61 -15.53
CA PRO A 10 -15.32 -6.25 -14.72
C PRO A 10 -13.95 -6.38 -15.44
N ALA A 11 -12.93 -5.67 -14.95
CA ALA A 11 -11.61 -5.56 -15.58
C ALA A 11 -10.47 -6.31 -14.84
N PRO A 12 -9.46 -6.85 -15.57
CA PRO A 12 -8.21 -7.37 -14.99
C PRO A 12 -7.16 -6.26 -14.75
N MET A 13 -6.26 -6.46 -13.79
CA MET A 13 -5.19 -5.50 -13.45
C MET A 13 -3.93 -5.65 -14.33
N ASN A 14 -3.21 -4.53 -14.52
CA ASN A 14 -1.79 -4.43 -14.92
C ASN A 14 -1.39 -4.75 -16.38
N LEU A 15 -1.95 -4.02 -17.37
CA LEU A 15 -1.31 -3.88 -18.69
C LEU A 15 -0.65 -2.51 -18.88
N LEU A 16 0.55 -2.51 -19.48
CA LEU A 16 1.37 -1.32 -19.72
C LEU A 16 1.75 -1.25 -21.21
N ALA A 17 1.21 -0.25 -21.91
CA ALA A 17 1.55 0.03 -23.30
C ALA A 17 2.62 1.13 -23.43
N ARG A 18 3.42 1.08 -24.50
CA ARG A 18 4.51 2.02 -24.81
C ARG A 18 4.09 3.09 -25.81
N SER A 19 2.94 2.94 -26.47
CA SER A 19 2.35 3.96 -27.35
C SER A 19 0.80 3.94 -27.29
N PRO A 20 0.11 5.01 -27.72
CA PRO A 20 -1.35 5.04 -27.79
C PRO A 20 -1.96 3.97 -28.71
N ALA A 21 -1.29 3.64 -29.82
CA ALA A 21 -1.75 2.60 -30.76
C ALA A 21 -1.61 1.20 -30.17
N GLU A 22 -0.52 0.94 -29.43
CA GLU A 22 -0.31 -0.32 -28.70
C GLU A 22 -1.29 -0.44 -27.53
N ALA A 23 -1.61 0.67 -26.84
CA ALA A 23 -2.64 0.70 -25.81
C ALA A 23 -4.02 0.34 -26.39
N GLU A 24 -4.36 0.88 -27.56
CA GLU A 24 -5.61 0.56 -28.25
C GLU A 24 -5.65 -0.91 -28.71
N ALA A 25 -4.54 -1.44 -29.27
CA ALA A 25 -4.44 -2.82 -29.69
C ALA A 25 -4.61 -3.81 -28.52
N MET A 26 -3.84 -3.64 -27.43
CA MET A 26 -4.00 -4.45 -26.21
C MET A 26 -5.41 -4.33 -25.63
N THR A 27 -5.97 -3.11 -25.61
CA THR A 27 -7.35 -2.90 -25.15
C THR A 27 -8.33 -3.70 -25.99
N ARG A 28 -8.20 -3.71 -27.32
CA ARG A 28 -9.08 -4.50 -28.20
C ARG A 28 -8.97 -6.00 -27.91
N GLU A 29 -7.77 -6.54 -27.75
CA GLU A 29 -7.52 -7.96 -27.43
C GLU A 29 -8.14 -8.36 -26.06
N ILE A 30 -7.99 -7.53 -25.03
CA ILE A 30 -8.67 -7.74 -23.73
C ILE A 30 -10.19 -7.69 -23.90
N LEU A 31 -10.69 -6.77 -24.74
CA LEU A 31 -12.12 -6.57 -24.95
C LEU A 31 -12.80 -7.64 -25.82
N GLU A 32 -12.04 -8.43 -26.59
CA GLU A 32 -12.59 -9.59 -27.32
C GLU A 32 -13.13 -10.66 -26.37
N THR A 33 -12.53 -10.79 -25.17
CA THR A 33 -12.94 -11.77 -24.16
C THR A 33 -13.79 -11.16 -23.02
N THR A 34 -13.78 -9.83 -22.86
CA THR A 34 -14.33 -9.15 -21.68
C THR A 34 -15.03 -7.83 -22.07
N LYS A 35 -16.26 -7.55 -21.62
CA LYS A 35 -16.89 -6.23 -21.86
C LYS A 35 -16.53 -5.23 -20.76
N CYS A 36 -16.71 -3.93 -21.01
CA CYS A 36 -16.62 -2.89 -19.97
C CYS A 36 -17.44 -1.65 -20.39
N LYS A 37 -17.78 -0.76 -19.44
CA LYS A 37 -18.45 0.51 -19.78
C LYS A 37 -17.52 1.51 -20.43
N GLU A 38 -16.42 1.85 -19.77
CA GLU A 38 -15.48 2.82 -20.30
C GLU A 38 -14.06 2.34 -20.02
N VAL A 39 -13.19 2.40 -21.04
CA VAL A 39 -11.74 2.24 -20.87
C VAL A 39 -11.14 3.63 -20.79
N VAL A 40 -10.51 3.94 -19.66
CA VAL A 40 -9.72 5.15 -19.48
C VAL A 40 -8.25 4.81 -19.73
N VAL A 41 -7.71 5.28 -20.84
CA VAL A 41 -6.26 5.24 -21.10
C VAL A 41 -5.64 6.54 -20.58
N ALA A 42 -4.73 6.41 -19.62
CA ALA A 42 -3.92 7.50 -19.07
C ALA A 42 -2.46 7.36 -19.52
N GLU A 43 -1.75 8.48 -19.64
CA GLU A 43 -0.31 8.45 -19.89
C GLU A 43 0.44 7.95 -18.66
N LYS A 44 1.50 7.16 -18.88
CA LYS A 44 2.35 6.67 -17.80
C LYS A 44 3.14 7.85 -17.21
N LEU A 45 2.69 8.35 -16.06
CA LEU A 45 3.44 9.31 -15.27
C LEU A 45 4.72 8.67 -14.73
N THR A 46 5.83 9.39 -14.83
CA THR A 46 7.10 9.00 -14.21
C THR A 46 7.05 9.46 -12.75
N LEU A 47 7.00 8.51 -11.81
CA LEU A 47 6.75 8.70 -10.36
C LEU A 47 7.84 9.47 -9.59
N ALA A 48 8.67 10.29 -10.26
CA ALA A 48 9.85 10.92 -9.67
C ALA A 48 9.53 12.05 -8.68
N LYS A 49 8.36 12.69 -8.77
CA LYS A 49 7.91 13.80 -7.90
C LYS A 49 6.38 13.86 -7.81
N GLU A 50 5.78 13.04 -6.96
CA GLU A 50 4.34 13.09 -6.71
C GLU A 50 3.94 14.19 -5.71
N ARG A 51 2.73 14.72 -5.87
CA ARG A 51 2.00 15.48 -4.85
C ARG A 51 0.72 14.71 -4.60
N TYR A 52 0.59 14.10 -3.43
CA TYR A 52 -0.64 13.39 -3.09
C TYR A 52 -1.69 14.42 -2.71
N ILE A 53 -2.83 14.40 -3.40
CA ILE A 53 -4.07 15.02 -2.95
C ILE A 53 -5.12 13.92 -2.92
N SER A 54 -5.75 13.73 -1.77
CA SER A 54 -6.88 12.82 -1.62
C SER A 54 -8.03 13.50 -0.90
N PHE A 55 -9.25 13.10 -1.26
CA PHE A 55 -10.48 13.54 -0.64
C PHE A 55 -11.22 12.31 -0.10
N MET A 56 -11.51 12.31 1.19
CA MET A 56 -12.24 11.25 1.88
C MET A 56 -13.54 11.83 2.44
N LEU A 57 -14.65 11.12 2.25
CA LEU A 57 -15.92 11.46 2.90
C LEU A 57 -15.96 10.78 4.27
N ASP A 58 -15.78 11.55 5.34
CA ASP A 58 -15.97 11.04 6.69
C ASP A 58 -17.46 10.87 6.97
N ARG A 59 -17.86 9.61 7.18
CA ARG A 59 -19.24 9.23 7.49
C ARG A 59 -19.67 9.64 8.90
N ALA A 60 -18.74 9.84 9.85
CA ALA A 60 -19.07 10.22 11.22
C ALA A 60 -19.45 11.71 11.31
N SER A 61 -18.66 12.60 10.72
CA SER A 61 -18.93 14.05 10.66
C SER A 61 -19.78 14.49 9.47
N SER A 62 -20.03 13.62 8.48
CA SER A 62 -20.62 13.97 7.18
C SER A 62 -19.85 15.06 6.43
N SER A 63 -18.52 15.13 6.62
CA SER A 63 -17.65 16.15 6.04
C SER A 63 -16.62 15.57 5.06
N VAL A 64 -16.01 16.43 4.25
CA VAL A 64 -14.92 16.04 3.34
C VAL A 64 -13.59 16.35 4.01
N MET A 65 -12.81 15.30 4.29
CA MET A 65 -11.42 15.41 4.71
C MET A 65 -10.52 15.46 3.47
N ALA A 66 -9.61 16.42 3.41
CA ALA A 66 -8.65 16.56 2.31
C ALA A 66 -7.21 16.42 2.80
N ILE A 67 -6.49 15.43 2.29
CA ILE A 67 -5.08 15.20 2.59
C ILE A 67 -4.28 15.69 1.40
N ALA A 68 -3.43 16.71 1.59
CA ALA A 68 -2.57 17.25 0.54
C ALA A 68 -1.11 17.30 1.03
N THR A 69 -0.26 16.37 0.57
CA THR A 69 1.19 16.41 0.85
C THR A 69 2.02 16.75 -0.39
N LYS A 70 2.98 17.65 -0.18
CA LYS A 70 4.02 18.04 -1.14
C LYS A 70 5.19 17.03 -1.18
N HIS A 71 5.29 16.16 -0.18
CA HIS A 71 6.45 15.30 0.06
C HIS A 71 6.04 13.82 0.03
N GLY A 72 6.49 13.12 -1.01
CA GLY A 72 6.99 11.75 -0.85
C GLY A 72 8.50 11.80 -0.53
N GLY A 73 9.09 10.68 -0.10
CA GLY A 73 10.48 10.63 0.37
C GLY A 73 10.68 11.14 1.81
N GLY A 74 9.65 11.02 2.66
CA GLY A 74 9.76 11.09 4.11
C GLY A 74 10.49 9.89 4.77
N ASN A 75 10.47 9.83 6.10
CA ASN A 75 11.22 8.87 6.91
C ASN A 75 10.43 7.61 7.31
N VAL A 76 9.09 7.59 7.18
CA VAL A 76 8.26 6.41 7.50
C VAL A 76 7.64 5.82 6.24
N ALA A 77 8.15 4.67 5.79
CA ALA A 77 7.49 3.91 4.72
C ALA A 77 6.27 3.17 5.25
N CYS A 78 5.27 2.92 4.39
CA CYS A 78 4.10 2.13 4.76
C CYS A 78 3.72 1.06 3.72
N ILE A 79 3.18 -0.06 4.19
CA ILE A 79 2.48 -1.09 3.39
C ILE A 79 1.13 -1.34 4.04
N VAL A 80 0.05 -1.12 3.28
CA VAL A 80 -1.32 -1.10 3.82
C VAL A 80 -2.28 -1.84 2.89
N ASN A 81 -3.38 -2.40 3.41
CA ASN A 81 -4.47 -2.96 2.59
C ASN A 81 -5.74 -2.09 2.63
N GLY A 82 -6.05 -1.45 1.51
CA GLY A 82 -7.20 -0.58 1.29
C GLY A 82 -6.85 0.91 1.40
N ALA A 83 -7.12 1.66 0.33
CA ALA A 83 -6.84 3.10 0.21
C ALA A 83 -7.33 3.96 1.39
N GLY A 84 -8.48 3.64 1.98
CA GLY A 84 -9.01 4.30 3.19
C GLY A 84 -8.08 4.15 4.40
N LEU A 85 -7.60 2.93 4.65
CA LEU A 85 -6.64 2.64 5.71
C LEU A 85 -5.26 3.25 5.40
N ALA A 86 -4.86 3.23 4.12
CA ALA A 86 -3.59 3.83 3.69
C ALA A 86 -3.57 5.34 3.96
N MET A 87 -4.62 6.06 3.55
CA MET A 87 -4.80 7.48 3.87
C MET A 87 -4.75 7.76 5.38
N ALA A 88 -5.57 7.07 6.18
CA ALA A 88 -5.60 7.24 7.63
C ALA A 88 -4.24 6.91 8.30
N THR A 89 -3.41 6.08 7.66
CA THR A 89 -2.04 5.80 8.10
C THR A 89 -1.14 7.02 7.86
N LEU A 90 -1.24 7.67 6.70
CA LEU A 90 -0.50 8.91 6.43
C LEU A 90 -0.91 10.03 7.40
N ASP A 91 -2.21 10.14 7.71
CA ASP A 91 -2.74 11.13 8.64
C ASP A 91 -2.20 10.93 10.05
N LEU A 92 -2.27 9.71 10.59
CA LEU A 92 -1.74 9.40 11.93
C LEU A 92 -0.21 9.59 12.01
N LEU A 93 0.54 9.17 10.98
CA LEU A 93 1.98 9.44 10.92
C LEU A 93 2.29 10.94 10.94
N THR A 94 1.53 11.73 10.18
CA THR A 94 1.68 13.20 10.14
C THR A 94 1.27 13.84 11.48
N HIS A 95 0.20 13.35 12.10
CA HIS A 95 -0.29 13.80 13.41
C HIS A 95 0.75 13.61 14.51
N HIS A 96 1.45 12.46 14.52
CA HIS A 96 2.57 12.19 15.44
C HIS A 96 3.88 12.88 15.07
N GLY A 97 3.91 13.70 14.00
CA GLY A 97 5.08 14.49 13.60
C GLY A 97 6.08 13.75 12.69
N GLY A 98 5.71 12.60 12.13
CA GLY A 98 6.50 11.89 11.13
C GLY A 98 6.22 12.38 9.71
N THR A 99 7.09 12.05 8.76
CA THR A 99 6.85 12.30 7.34
C THR A 99 6.67 10.97 6.61
N PRO A 100 5.48 10.68 6.04
CA PRO A 100 5.30 9.48 5.24
C PRO A 100 6.21 9.47 4.00
N ALA A 101 6.85 8.32 3.74
CA ALA A 101 7.73 8.14 2.58
C ALA A 101 6.92 7.93 1.28
N ASN A 102 5.83 7.18 1.39
CA ASN A 102 5.05 6.69 0.26
C ASN A 102 3.56 6.53 0.64
N PHE A 103 2.71 6.40 -0.39
CA PHE A 103 1.38 5.81 -0.30
C PHE A 103 1.42 4.46 -1.03
N LEU A 104 1.21 3.33 -0.34
CA LEU A 104 1.26 2.00 -0.96
C LEU A 104 0.17 1.07 -0.41
N ASP A 105 -0.89 0.95 -1.21
CA ASP A 105 -1.97 0.00 -1.02
C ASP A 105 -1.68 -1.28 -1.81
N VAL A 106 -1.57 -2.42 -1.12
CA VAL A 106 -1.42 -3.76 -1.75
C VAL A 106 -2.76 -4.45 -2.05
N GLY A 107 -3.87 -3.83 -1.66
CA GLY A 107 -5.24 -4.30 -1.87
C GLY A 107 -5.66 -5.45 -0.94
N GLY A 108 -6.97 -5.71 -0.90
CA GLY A 108 -7.56 -6.77 -0.06
C GLY A 108 -7.27 -8.22 -0.51
N ASN A 109 -6.59 -8.41 -1.65
CA ASN A 109 -6.23 -9.71 -2.22
C ASN A 109 -4.72 -9.82 -2.50
N ALA A 110 -3.89 -9.11 -1.72
CA ALA A 110 -2.44 -9.08 -1.90
C ALA A 110 -1.83 -10.49 -1.94
N THR A 111 -1.07 -10.77 -3.01
CA THR A 111 -0.31 -12.03 -3.17
C THR A 111 1.12 -11.87 -2.66
N GLY A 112 1.82 -12.98 -2.40
CA GLY A 112 3.24 -12.94 -2.01
C GLY A 112 4.12 -12.23 -3.04
N ALA A 113 3.82 -12.34 -4.33
CA ALA A 113 4.53 -11.61 -5.39
C ALA A 113 4.32 -10.09 -5.31
N MET A 114 3.10 -9.64 -4.99
CA MET A 114 2.82 -8.20 -4.77
C MET A 114 3.53 -7.69 -3.52
N LEU A 115 3.63 -8.51 -2.47
CA LEU A 115 4.32 -8.15 -1.23
C LEU A 115 5.85 -8.08 -1.42
N ASN A 116 6.44 -8.98 -2.21
CA ASN A 116 7.84 -8.88 -2.63
C ASN A 116 8.10 -7.54 -3.33
N GLN A 117 7.28 -7.20 -4.34
CA GLN A 117 7.41 -5.93 -5.06
C GLN A 117 7.24 -4.71 -4.15
N ALA A 118 6.28 -4.75 -3.22
CA ALA A 118 6.09 -3.69 -2.23
C ALA A 118 7.31 -3.50 -1.33
N LEU A 119 7.94 -4.60 -0.89
CA LEU A 119 9.15 -4.58 -0.07
C LEU A 119 10.39 -4.15 -0.84
N ASP A 120 10.53 -4.52 -2.11
CA ASP A 120 11.61 -4.05 -2.98
C ASP A 120 11.49 -2.54 -3.24
N ILE A 121 10.28 -2.02 -3.46
CA ILE A 121 10.01 -0.57 -3.57
C ILE A 121 10.45 0.15 -2.29
N VAL A 122 9.98 -0.32 -1.11
CA VAL A 122 10.35 0.29 0.18
C VAL A 122 11.85 0.20 0.45
N ALA A 123 12.49 -0.94 0.19
CA ALA A 123 13.93 -1.13 0.40
C ALA A 123 14.80 -0.31 -0.57
N SER A 124 14.24 0.18 -1.67
CA SER A 124 14.93 1.07 -2.62
C SER A 124 14.91 2.55 -2.23
N ASP A 125 14.02 2.97 -1.31
CA ASP A 125 13.95 4.35 -0.83
C ASP A 125 14.98 4.60 0.29
N ALA A 126 16.01 5.38 -0.02
CA ALA A 126 17.06 5.76 0.94
C ALA A 126 16.57 6.71 2.05
N ASN A 127 15.41 7.36 1.87
CA ASN A 127 14.84 8.26 2.87
C ASN A 127 14.10 7.50 3.97
N ALA A 128 13.45 6.39 3.62
CA ALA A 128 12.74 5.52 4.57
C ALA A 128 13.68 4.96 5.65
N LYS A 129 13.35 5.21 6.92
CA LYS A 129 14.10 4.76 8.11
C LYS A 129 13.40 3.65 8.88
N VAL A 130 12.10 3.49 8.67
CA VAL A 130 11.25 2.45 9.26
C VAL A 130 10.15 2.06 8.27
N LEU A 131 9.68 0.83 8.35
CA LEU A 131 8.49 0.35 7.64
C LEU A 131 7.33 0.13 8.62
N LEU A 132 6.20 0.81 8.41
CA LEU A 132 4.92 0.53 9.06
C LEU A 132 4.06 -0.37 8.18
N VAL A 133 3.89 -1.63 8.59
CA VAL A 133 2.95 -2.58 7.97
C VAL A 133 1.64 -2.53 8.72
N ASN A 134 0.57 -2.04 8.08
CA ASN A 134 -0.74 -1.86 8.70
C ASN A 134 -1.80 -2.67 7.92
N ILE A 135 -2.15 -3.85 8.42
CA ILE A 135 -3.09 -4.76 7.75
C ILE A 135 -4.30 -5.02 8.63
N VAL A 136 -5.49 -4.75 8.10
CA VAL A 136 -6.77 -5.12 8.72
C VAL A 136 -7.38 -6.29 7.96
N GLY A 137 -7.42 -7.44 8.63
CA GLY A 137 -7.91 -8.71 8.14
C GLY A 137 -9.43 -8.86 8.27
N GLY A 138 -10.12 -8.75 7.15
CA GLY A 138 -11.46 -9.31 6.94
C GLY A 138 -11.37 -10.51 6.02
N ILE A 139 -11.34 -10.23 4.71
CA ILE A 139 -11.06 -11.22 3.64
C ILE A 139 -9.60 -11.69 3.70
N VAL A 140 -8.66 -10.77 3.98
CA VAL A 140 -7.24 -11.11 4.22
C VAL A 140 -7.13 -11.92 5.51
N GLN A 141 -6.48 -13.10 5.43
CA GLN A 141 -6.07 -13.86 6.61
C GLN A 141 -4.66 -13.43 7.01
N CYS A 142 -4.49 -12.99 8.26
CA CYS A 142 -3.24 -12.40 8.71
C CYS A 142 -2.10 -13.42 8.83
N ASP A 143 -2.41 -14.70 9.07
CA ASP A 143 -1.43 -15.79 9.10
C ASP A 143 -0.74 -15.94 7.73
N LYS A 144 -1.52 -15.99 6.64
CA LYS A 144 -1.00 -16.04 5.28
C LYS A 144 -0.16 -14.82 4.94
N PHE A 145 -0.63 -13.62 5.34
CA PHE A 145 0.15 -12.39 5.15
C PHE A 145 1.49 -12.46 5.89
N ALA A 146 1.51 -12.90 7.16
CA ALA A 146 2.74 -13.04 7.94
C ALA A 146 3.71 -14.06 7.33
N THR A 147 3.24 -15.22 6.86
CA THR A 147 4.09 -16.19 6.15
C THR A 147 4.70 -15.57 4.90
N SER A 148 3.90 -14.94 4.04
CA SER A 148 4.41 -14.26 2.83
C SER A 148 5.37 -13.12 3.15
N PHE A 149 5.12 -12.36 4.21
CA PHE A 149 6.04 -11.31 4.68
C PHE A 149 7.37 -11.92 5.15
N VAL A 150 7.34 -13.02 5.90
CA VAL A 150 8.54 -13.68 6.40
C VAL A 150 9.42 -14.19 5.25
N GLU A 151 8.81 -14.80 4.24
CA GLU A 151 9.50 -15.24 3.02
C GLU A 151 10.12 -14.05 2.28
N ALA A 152 9.33 -13.00 2.05
CA ALA A 152 9.75 -11.79 1.35
C ALA A 152 10.88 -11.05 2.08
N ALA A 153 10.74 -10.84 3.39
CA ALA A 153 11.73 -10.16 4.22
C ALA A 153 13.07 -10.91 4.28
N LYS A 154 13.04 -12.26 4.34
CA LYS A 154 14.25 -13.10 4.29
C LYS A 154 14.94 -13.09 2.92
N ALA A 155 14.20 -12.91 1.84
CA ALA A 155 14.76 -12.74 0.49
C ALA A 155 15.28 -11.31 0.25
N SER A 156 14.65 -10.31 0.88
CA SER A 156 15.00 -8.90 0.76
C SER A 156 16.33 -8.55 1.45
N LYS A 157 16.90 -7.40 1.07
CA LYS A 157 18.00 -6.77 1.82
C LYS A 157 17.51 -5.76 2.87
N MET A 158 16.26 -5.86 3.32
CA MET A 158 15.67 -4.89 4.24
C MET A 158 16.42 -4.90 5.59
N LYS A 159 17.02 -3.76 5.95
CA LYS A 159 17.72 -3.55 7.23
C LYS A 159 17.01 -2.58 8.16
N MET A 160 15.97 -1.90 7.67
CA MET A 160 15.21 -0.95 8.48
C MET A 160 14.31 -1.69 9.50
N PRO A 161 14.10 -1.12 10.70
CA PRO A 161 13.12 -1.63 11.65
C PRO A 161 11.71 -1.67 11.04
N VAL A 162 10.91 -2.64 11.50
CA VAL A 162 9.52 -2.83 11.06
C VAL A 162 8.58 -2.68 12.24
N VAL A 163 7.58 -1.82 12.12
CA VAL A 163 6.41 -1.79 13.01
C VAL A 163 5.26 -2.48 12.29
N MET A 164 4.61 -3.42 12.96
CA MET A 164 3.54 -4.23 12.39
C MET A 164 2.28 -4.10 13.21
N ARG A 165 1.17 -3.80 12.54
CA ARG A 165 -0.18 -3.91 13.09
C ARG A 165 -1.01 -4.78 12.18
N LEU A 166 -1.14 -6.06 12.57
CA LEU A 166 -2.00 -7.04 11.91
C LEU A 166 -3.22 -7.27 12.81
N GLN A 167 -4.41 -6.82 12.37
CA GLN A 167 -5.66 -6.97 13.13
C GLN A 167 -6.63 -7.91 12.39
N GLY A 168 -7.54 -8.57 13.09
CA GLY A 168 -8.62 -9.36 12.48
C GLY A 168 -8.29 -10.83 12.27
N THR A 169 -8.76 -11.43 11.16
CA THR A 169 -8.75 -12.90 10.95
C THR A 169 -7.36 -13.51 11.17
N LYS A 170 -7.24 -14.31 12.24
CA LYS A 170 -6.01 -15.00 12.69
C LYS A 170 -4.81 -14.10 13.03
N ALA A 171 -5.02 -12.85 13.46
CA ALA A 171 -3.96 -11.95 13.89
C ALA A 171 -2.99 -12.56 14.94
N GLU A 172 -3.51 -13.28 15.94
CA GLU A 172 -2.67 -13.92 16.96
C GLU A 172 -1.82 -15.10 16.43
N VAL A 173 -2.23 -15.74 15.33
CA VAL A 173 -1.39 -16.75 14.64
C VAL A 173 -0.29 -16.04 13.85
N ALA A 174 -0.63 -14.94 13.17
CA ALA A 174 0.32 -14.10 12.46
C ALA A 174 1.46 -13.60 13.37
N LYS A 175 1.10 -13.13 14.58
CA LYS A 175 2.05 -12.71 15.61
C LYS A 175 3.04 -13.82 16.02
N LYS A 176 2.58 -15.07 16.14
CA LYS A 176 3.45 -16.22 16.43
C LYS A 176 4.41 -16.50 15.28
N ILE A 177 3.90 -16.54 14.04
CA ILE A 177 4.71 -16.75 12.82
C ILE A 177 5.85 -15.72 12.73
N LEU A 178 5.56 -14.44 12.99
CA LEU A 178 6.55 -13.37 12.95
C LEU A 178 7.62 -13.50 14.05
N HIS A 179 7.21 -13.89 15.27
CA HIS A 179 8.12 -14.09 16.40
C HIS A 179 9.02 -15.33 16.19
N GLU A 180 8.46 -16.45 15.73
CA GLU A 180 9.18 -17.69 15.40
C GLU A 180 10.15 -17.49 14.22
N ALA A 181 9.83 -16.60 13.28
CA ALA A 181 10.70 -16.27 12.16
C ALA A 181 11.95 -15.44 12.53
N GLN A 182 12.06 -14.98 13.79
CA GLN A 182 13.15 -14.14 14.32
C GLN A 182 13.39 -12.85 13.54
N ILE A 183 12.36 -12.30 12.88
CA ILE A 183 12.44 -11.01 12.21
C ILE A 183 12.34 -9.90 13.27
N PRO A 184 13.28 -8.93 13.33
CA PRO A 184 13.15 -7.79 14.22
C PRO A 184 11.94 -6.93 13.84
N HIS A 185 10.91 -6.96 14.69
CA HIS A 185 9.69 -6.18 14.50
C HIS A 185 9.08 -5.75 15.84
N ILE A 186 8.34 -4.65 15.84
CA ILE A 186 7.43 -4.28 16.92
C ILE A 186 6.01 -4.66 16.50
N PHE A 187 5.33 -5.49 17.28
CA PHE A 187 3.93 -5.86 17.02
C PHE A 187 2.97 -5.01 17.86
N CYS A 188 2.14 -4.21 17.21
CA CYS A 188 1.11 -3.36 17.79
C CYS A 188 -0.29 -3.88 17.44
N GLN A 189 -1.22 -3.85 18.39
CA GLN A 189 -2.65 -4.11 18.09
C GLN A 189 -3.38 -2.79 17.74
N GLU A 190 -3.12 -1.74 18.51
CA GLU A 190 -3.71 -0.41 18.33
C GLU A 190 -3.05 0.39 17.21
N PHE A 191 -3.88 1.11 16.45
CA PHE A 191 -3.44 1.88 15.28
C PHE A 191 -2.59 3.09 15.68
N ASP A 192 -3.04 3.83 16.70
CA ASP A 192 -2.33 5.02 17.20
C ASP A 192 -0.91 4.68 17.68
N MET A 193 -0.79 3.63 18.49
CA MET A 193 0.50 3.10 18.94
C MET A 193 1.40 2.66 17.78
N ALA A 194 0.85 2.01 16.76
CA ALA A 194 1.63 1.59 15.60
C ALA A 194 2.20 2.77 14.80
N ALA A 195 1.38 3.82 14.58
CA ALA A 195 1.83 5.04 13.92
C ALA A 195 2.88 5.78 14.77
N ARG A 196 2.58 5.99 16.06
CA ARG A 196 3.47 6.68 17.01
C ARG A 196 4.82 5.98 17.13
N SER A 197 4.86 4.67 17.34
CA SER A 197 6.13 3.92 17.46
C SER A 197 6.93 3.95 16.16
N ALA A 198 6.28 3.96 14.99
CA ALA A 198 6.99 4.15 13.72
C ALA A 198 7.64 5.53 13.65
N VAL A 199 6.94 6.61 14.02
CA VAL A 199 7.51 7.96 14.06
C VAL A 199 8.65 8.10 15.08
N GLU A 200 8.47 7.56 16.28
CA GLU A 200 9.51 7.57 17.33
C GLU A 200 10.79 6.87 16.86
N ILE A 201 10.68 5.74 16.15
CA ILE A 201 11.83 5.06 15.53
C ILE A 201 12.44 5.90 14.40
N ALA A 202 11.62 6.44 13.50
CA ALA A 202 12.09 7.17 12.32
C ALA A 202 12.77 8.52 12.63
N ASN A 203 12.50 9.08 13.81
CA ASN A 203 13.12 10.30 14.31
C ASN A 203 14.39 10.00 15.16
N ALA A 204 14.68 8.74 15.46
CA ALA A 204 15.85 8.30 16.22
C ALA A 204 16.96 7.68 15.33
N ALA A 205 16.78 7.67 14.01
CA ALA A 205 17.63 6.98 13.01
C ALA A 205 18.27 7.94 12.00
#